data_AF-S9PZE6-F1
#
_entry.id   AF-S9PZE6-F1
#
_cell.length_a   1.000
_cell.length_b   1.000
_cell.length_c   1.000
_cell.angle_alpha   90.00
_cell.angle_beta   90.00
_cell.angle_gamma   90.00
#
_symmetry.space_group_name_H-M   'P 1'
#
loop_
_entity.id
_entity.type
_entity.pdbx_description
1 polymer ?
#
loop_
_entity_poly.entity_id
_entity_poly.type
_entity_poly.pdbx_seq_one_letter_code
_entity_poly.pdbx_strand_id
1 'polypeptide(L)'
;MDEKVLAAIDDPNTFSFGSLWQECQASQGSVSPTVYQLLNAFYQGSVQDSSADWSQERLDKLRLLSLVDAAVRHTGSSISYDDLWKQLKLNDSLPPTEKDIILEQYLIQAMIKQILVGKLNSQSRTLHVSWAMERNMNDARIQEMKDTLSKFVQRCSKAFSNSDVKPLLTKSSKRTSQLSSNDGIDQHVSDKRARADGSPMEG
;
A
#
# COMPACT_ATOMS: atom_id res chain seq x y z
N MET A 1 16.31 33.12 5.98
CA MET A 1 16.26 31.68 5.67
C MET A 1 15.21 30.98 6.52
N ASP A 2 15.16 31.27 7.82
CA ASP A 2 14.13 30.74 8.74
C ASP A 2 12.70 30.85 8.22
N GLU A 3 12.28 32.04 7.79
CA GLU A 3 10.91 32.27 7.27
C GLU A 3 10.58 31.36 6.08
N LYS A 4 11.55 31.13 5.18
CA LYS A 4 11.40 30.25 4.03
C LYS A 4 11.25 28.79 4.46
N VAL A 5 12.02 28.36 5.45
CA VAL A 5 11.93 27.02 6.01
C VAL A 5 10.58 26.81 6.69
N LEU A 6 10.16 27.75 7.54
CA LEU A 6 8.88 27.70 8.24
C LEU A 6 7.71 27.70 7.25
N ALA A 7 7.73 28.58 6.24
CA ALA A 7 6.70 28.62 5.21
C ALA A 7 6.58 27.28 4.43
N ALA A 8 7.70 26.64 4.11
CA ALA A 8 7.69 25.33 3.44
C ALA A 8 7.16 24.20 4.36
N ILE A 9 7.49 24.26 5.66
CA ILE A 9 7.02 23.28 6.64
C ILE A 9 5.53 23.47 6.92
N ASP A 10 5.06 24.70 6.97
CA ASP A 10 3.66 25.04 7.24
C ASP A 10 2.76 24.89 6.01
N ASP A 11 3.32 24.89 4.80
CA ASP A 11 2.57 24.60 3.58
C ASP A 11 2.04 23.14 3.60
N PRO A 12 0.72 22.91 3.60
CA PRO A 12 0.14 21.58 3.66
C PRO A 12 0.44 20.71 2.44
N ASN A 13 0.96 21.26 1.34
CA ASN A 13 1.21 20.54 0.09
C ASN A 13 2.70 20.24 -0.16
N THR A 14 3.61 20.82 0.63
CA THR A 14 5.05 20.61 0.47
C THR A 14 5.52 19.45 1.35
N PHE A 15 5.94 18.32 0.76
CA PHE A 15 6.45 17.14 1.48
C PHE A 15 7.89 16.77 1.15
N SER A 16 8.50 17.42 0.15
CA SER A 16 9.90 17.22 -0.21
C SER A 16 10.73 18.42 0.23
N PHE A 17 11.75 18.16 1.04
CA PHE A 17 12.58 19.19 1.66
C PHE A 17 14.06 19.13 1.23
N GLY A 18 14.41 18.27 0.27
CA GLY A 18 15.82 18.02 -0.10
C GLY A 18 16.57 19.24 -0.63
N SER A 19 15.93 20.03 -1.51
CA SER A 19 16.54 21.27 -2.02
C SER A 19 16.74 22.30 -0.91
N LEU A 20 15.72 22.46 -0.05
CA LEU A 20 15.77 23.38 1.09
C LEU A 20 16.85 22.95 2.10
N TRP A 21 16.98 21.64 2.34
CA TRP A 21 18.04 21.08 3.18
C TRP A 21 19.43 21.42 2.64
N GLN A 22 19.68 21.20 1.35
CA GLN A 22 20.95 21.53 0.71
C GLN A 22 21.27 23.03 0.79
N GLU A 23 20.28 23.88 0.57
CA GLU A 23 20.43 25.34 0.71
C GLU A 23 20.79 25.73 2.15
N CYS A 24 20.12 25.16 3.15
CA CYS A 24 20.46 25.38 4.56
C CYS A 24 21.89 24.94 4.90
N GLN A 25 22.35 23.79 4.38
CA GLN A 25 23.73 23.31 4.59
C GLN A 25 24.77 24.24 3.97
N ALA A 26 24.49 24.76 2.77
CA ALA A 26 25.39 25.67 2.07
C ALA A 26 25.48 27.05 2.74
N SER A 27 24.43 27.47 3.45
CA SER A 27 24.28 28.83 3.98
C SER A 27 24.87 29.04 5.39
N GLN A 28 25.82 28.20 5.80
CA GLN A 28 26.48 28.14 7.13
C GLN A 28 26.08 29.26 8.12
N GLY A 29 25.10 28.98 8.99
CA GLY A 29 24.71 29.86 10.09
C GLY A 29 23.57 30.84 9.81
N SER A 30 22.97 30.83 8.61
CA SER A 30 21.81 31.68 8.29
C SER A 30 20.47 31.20 8.86
N VAL A 31 20.46 30.01 9.46
CA VAL A 31 19.27 29.35 10.00
C VAL A 31 19.40 29.20 11.51
N SER A 32 18.38 29.57 12.27
CA SER A 32 18.39 29.36 13.72
C SER A 32 18.43 27.86 14.06
N PRO A 33 19.09 27.45 15.16
CA PRO A 33 19.20 26.04 15.54
C PRO A 33 17.84 25.34 15.66
N THR A 34 16.84 26.04 16.19
CA THR A 34 15.47 25.52 16.35
C THR A 34 14.81 25.23 15.00
N VAL A 35 14.91 26.15 14.05
CA VAL A 35 14.32 25.97 12.70
C VAL A 35 15.08 24.92 11.92
N TYR A 36 16.40 24.84 12.10
CA TYR A 36 17.22 23.79 11.49
C TYR A 36 16.88 22.39 12.03
N GLN A 37 16.69 22.24 13.35
CA GLN A 37 16.23 20.99 13.97
C GLN A 37 14.84 20.59 13.49
N LEU A 38 13.93 21.57 13.36
CA LEU A 38 12.61 21.35 12.80
C LEU A 38 12.71 20.83 11.36
N LEU A 39 13.49 21.48 10.49
CA LEU A 39 13.72 21.01 9.12
C LEU A 39 14.32 19.62 9.08
N ASN A 40 15.29 19.32 9.95
CA ASN A 40 15.90 18.00 10.05
C ASN A 40 14.87 16.91 10.38
N ALA A 41 13.93 17.19 11.29
CA ALA A 41 12.86 16.25 11.62
C ALA A 41 11.92 16.00 10.43
N PHE A 42 11.57 17.04 9.67
CA PHE A 42 10.76 16.90 8.46
C PHE A 42 11.52 16.24 7.30
N TYR A 43 12.84 16.44 7.21
CA TYR A 43 13.67 15.89 6.13
C TYR A 43 14.02 14.41 6.35
N GLN A 44 14.35 14.00 7.57
CA GLN A 44 14.83 12.64 7.86
C GLN A 44 14.38 12.05 9.20
N GLY A 45 13.71 12.84 10.06
CA GLY A 45 13.21 12.37 11.36
C GLY A 45 11.86 11.65 11.27
N SER A 46 11.36 11.23 12.42
CA SER A 46 10.10 10.50 12.58
C SER A 46 9.20 11.21 13.58
N VAL A 47 7.96 10.74 13.77
CA VAL A 47 7.06 11.24 14.83
C VAL A 47 7.70 11.23 16.24
N GLN A 48 8.77 10.46 16.48
CA GLN A 48 9.48 10.49 17.77
C GLN A 48 10.31 11.76 17.97
N ASP A 49 10.66 12.45 16.90
CA ASP A 49 11.44 13.69 16.91
C ASP A 49 10.55 14.94 17.07
N SER A 50 9.24 14.75 17.28
CA SER A 50 8.30 15.86 17.49
C SER A 50 8.53 16.55 18.84
N SER A 51 8.44 17.89 18.87
CA SER A 51 8.34 18.65 20.13
C SER A 51 6.89 18.83 20.55
N ALA A 52 6.66 18.97 21.87
CA ALA A 52 5.36 19.34 22.43
C ALA A 52 4.89 20.75 22.01
N ASP A 53 5.83 21.61 21.58
CA ASP A 53 5.54 22.99 21.16
C ASP A 53 5.04 23.09 19.72
N TRP A 54 4.94 21.96 19.00
CA TRP A 54 4.51 21.97 17.61
C TRP A 54 2.99 22.03 17.50
N SER A 55 2.50 22.73 16.47
CA SER A 55 1.09 22.73 16.14
C SER A 55 0.62 21.35 15.69
N GLN A 56 -0.69 21.07 15.83
CA GLN A 56 -1.26 19.80 15.44
C GLN A 56 -1.06 19.53 13.94
N GLU A 57 -1.10 20.56 13.10
CA GLU A 57 -0.88 20.46 11.66
C GLU A 57 0.53 19.98 11.32
N ARG A 58 1.55 20.48 12.04
CA ARG A 58 2.94 20.03 11.88
C ARG A 58 3.09 18.57 12.32
N LEU A 59 2.46 18.19 13.42
CA LEU A 59 2.46 16.79 13.90
C LEU A 59 1.79 15.86 12.89
N ASP A 60 0.64 16.25 12.34
CA ASP A 60 -0.10 15.48 11.34
C ASP A 60 0.69 15.33 10.05
N LYS A 61 1.37 16.39 9.62
CA LYS A 61 2.26 16.35 8.46
C LYS A 61 3.44 15.41 8.68
N LEU A 62 4.05 15.41 9.87
CA LEU A 62 5.13 14.48 10.21
C LEU A 62 4.65 13.02 10.32
N ARG A 63 3.42 12.79 10.81
CA ARG A 63 2.76 11.48 10.79
C ARG A 63 2.55 10.97 9.37
N LEU A 64 2.08 11.82 8.45
CA LEU A 64 1.97 11.48 7.03
C LEU A 64 3.34 11.11 6.44
N LEU A 65 4.37 11.91 6.68
CA LEU A 65 5.73 11.61 6.21
C LEU A 65 6.25 10.28 6.77
N SER A 66 6.00 9.98 8.04
CA SER A 66 6.42 8.72 8.67
C SER A 66 5.69 7.50 8.10
N LEU A 67 4.40 7.64 7.78
CA LEU A 67 3.64 6.61 7.07
C LEU A 67 4.17 6.39 5.65
N VAL A 68 4.49 7.47 4.94
CA VAL A 68 5.04 7.40 3.59
C VAL A 68 6.41 6.70 3.62
N ASP A 69 7.30 7.04 4.55
CA ASP A 69 8.59 6.36 4.71
C ASP A 69 8.45 4.85 4.99
N ALA A 70 7.42 4.45 5.73
CA ALA A 70 7.10 3.03 5.91
C ALA A 70 6.57 2.40 4.60
N ALA A 71 5.70 3.11 3.87
CA ALA A 71 5.15 2.64 2.61
C ALA A 71 6.23 2.50 1.52
N VAL A 72 7.20 3.42 1.43
CA VAL A 72 8.31 3.37 0.47
C VAL A 72 9.06 2.05 0.57
N ARG A 73 9.34 1.55 1.78
CA ARG A 73 10.00 0.25 2.02
C ARG A 73 9.19 -0.96 1.56
N HIS A 74 7.88 -0.79 1.38
CA HIS A 74 6.94 -1.84 0.97
C HIS A 74 6.37 -1.61 -0.44
N THR A 75 6.98 -0.74 -1.25
CA THR A 75 6.55 -0.49 -2.64
C THR A 75 6.51 -1.80 -3.43
N GLY A 76 5.37 -2.07 -4.08
CA GLY A 76 5.09 -3.31 -4.80
C GLY A 76 4.61 -4.47 -3.91
N SER A 77 4.39 -4.23 -2.61
CA SER A 77 3.98 -5.22 -1.62
C SER A 77 2.85 -4.69 -0.73
N SER A 78 2.36 -5.53 0.17
CA SER A 78 1.40 -5.15 1.20
C SER A 78 2.09 -4.92 2.54
N ILE A 79 1.56 -3.96 3.31
CA ILE A 79 1.93 -3.68 4.70
C ILE A 79 0.72 -3.86 5.60
N SER A 80 0.92 -4.40 6.81
CA SER A 80 -0.15 -4.61 7.79
C SER A 80 -0.52 -3.31 8.50
N TYR A 81 -1.76 -3.17 8.94
CA TYR A 81 -2.19 -2.03 9.76
C TYR A 81 -1.41 -1.96 11.08
N ASP A 82 -1.11 -3.13 11.68
CA ASP A 82 -0.36 -3.22 12.93
C ASP A 82 1.07 -2.65 12.79
N ASP A 83 1.70 -2.77 11.62
CA ASP A 83 3.02 -2.17 11.35
C ASP A 83 2.93 -0.67 11.07
N LEU A 84 1.85 -0.21 10.43
CA LEU A 84 1.62 1.21 10.16
C LEU A 84 1.27 1.99 11.44
N TRP A 85 0.55 1.39 12.39
CA TRP A 85 0.23 2.02 13.67
C TRP A 85 1.47 2.46 14.45
N LYS A 86 2.54 1.66 14.39
CA LYS A 86 3.82 1.95 15.04
C LYS A 86 4.43 3.28 14.57
N GLN A 87 4.09 3.71 13.34
CA GLN A 87 4.59 4.96 12.76
C GLN A 87 3.80 6.19 13.22
N LEU A 88 2.54 6.02 13.61
CA LEU A 88 1.63 7.13 13.93
C LEU A 88 1.68 7.58 15.40
N LYS A 89 2.34 6.80 16.27
CA LYS A 89 2.38 7.01 17.73
C LYS A 89 0.95 7.21 18.29
N LEU A 90 0.02 6.36 17.84
CA LEU A 90 -1.34 6.34 18.36
C LEU A 90 -1.33 5.92 19.83
N ASN A 91 -2.25 6.45 20.62
CA ASN A 91 -2.36 6.08 22.03
C ASN A 91 -2.66 4.58 22.16
N ASP A 92 -1.84 3.87 22.93
CA ASP A 92 -1.97 2.43 23.11
C ASP A 92 -3.31 2.03 23.74
N SER A 93 -3.93 2.93 24.52
CA SER A 93 -5.24 2.70 25.15
C SER A 93 -6.42 2.69 24.17
N LEU A 94 -6.23 3.16 22.93
CA LEU A 94 -7.30 3.16 21.93
C LEU A 94 -7.61 1.73 21.47
N PRO A 95 -8.89 1.37 21.28
CA PRO A 95 -9.26 0.08 20.74
C PRO A 95 -8.76 -0.07 19.29
N PRO A 96 -8.44 -1.30 18.83
CA PRO A 96 -7.99 -1.58 17.46
C PRO A 96 -8.84 -0.91 16.37
N THR A 97 -10.17 -0.96 16.51
CA THR A 97 -11.09 -0.40 15.51
C THR A 97 -10.93 1.11 15.35
N GLU A 98 -10.71 1.85 16.44
CA GLU A 98 -10.49 3.30 16.38
C GLU A 98 -9.12 3.63 15.77
N LYS A 99 -8.09 2.84 16.11
CA LYS A 99 -6.76 2.98 15.50
C LYS A 99 -6.79 2.71 13.99
N ASP A 100 -7.56 1.72 13.55
CA ASP A 100 -7.77 1.41 12.12
C ASP A 100 -8.44 2.59 11.40
N ILE A 101 -9.50 3.18 11.98
CA ILE A 101 -10.18 4.35 11.39
C ILE A 101 -9.23 5.54 11.25
N ILE A 102 -8.47 5.86 12.32
CA ILE A 102 -7.51 6.96 12.30
C ILE A 102 -6.43 6.71 11.25
N LEU A 103 -5.90 5.48 11.17
CA LEU A 103 -4.91 5.10 10.18
C LEU A 103 -5.47 5.27 8.76
N GLU A 104 -6.67 4.76 8.48
CA GLU A 104 -7.30 4.88 7.16
C GLU A 104 -7.50 6.34 6.76
N GLN A 105 -7.87 7.23 7.70
CA GLN A 105 -7.96 8.66 7.44
C GLN A 105 -6.63 9.27 6.99
N TYR A 106 -5.52 8.96 7.68
CA TYR A 106 -4.20 9.42 7.25
C TYR A 106 -3.77 8.82 5.91
N LEU A 107 -4.06 7.54 5.66
CA LEU A 107 -3.73 6.90 4.39
C LEU A 107 -4.52 7.52 3.23
N ILE A 108 -5.81 7.77 3.41
CA ILE A 108 -6.65 8.49 2.44
C ILE A 108 -6.11 9.90 2.22
N GLN A 109 -5.73 10.62 3.29
CA GLN A 109 -5.15 11.95 3.18
C GLN A 109 -3.83 11.94 2.40
N ALA A 110 -2.96 10.95 2.62
CA ALA A 110 -1.72 10.76 1.87
C ALA A 110 -2.00 10.49 0.38
N MET A 111 -3.03 9.72 0.07
CA MET A 111 -3.46 9.46 -1.31
C MET A 111 -4.03 10.71 -1.99
N ILE A 112 -4.86 11.49 -1.28
CA ILE A 112 -5.40 12.77 -1.78
C ILE A 112 -4.27 13.75 -2.09
N LYS A 113 -3.25 13.79 -1.24
CA LYS A 113 -2.05 14.63 -1.42
C LYS A 113 -1.06 14.08 -2.45
N GLN A 114 -1.37 12.93 -3.06
CA GLN A 114 -0.54 12.27 -4.08
C GLN A 114 0.88 11.94 -3.61
N ILE A 115 1.08 11.76 -2.30
CA ILE A 115 2.36 11.31 -1.73
C ILE A 115 2.40 9.78 -1.51
N LEU A 116 1.26 9.12 -1.71
CA LEU A 116 1.08 7.68 -1.61
C LEU A 116 0.08 7.23 -2.68
N VAL A 117 0.37 6.12 -3.36
CA VAL A 117 -0.54 5.44 -4.27
C VAL A 117 -0.62 3.98 -3.84
N GLY A 118 -1.84 3.51 -3.57
CA GLY A 118 -2.05 2.15 -3.10
C GLY A 118 -3.52 1.79 -3.01
N LYS A 119 -3.78 0.59 -2.48
CA LYS A 119 -5.13 0.07 -2.26
C LYS A 119 -5.27 -0.41 -0.83
N LEU A 120 -6.25 0.16 -0.12
CA LEU A 120 -6.64 -0.28 1.21
C LEU A 120 -7.48 -1.56 1.13
N ASN A 121 -7.25 -2.49 2.05
CA ASN A 121 -8.06 -3.68 2.24
C ASN A 121 -8.37 -3.85 3.72
N SER A 122 -9.48 -3.24 4.15
CA SER A 122 -9.94 -3.24 5.54
C SER A 122 -10.29 -4.65 6.05
N GLN A 123 -10.73 -5.57 5.18
CA GLN A 123 -11.02 -6.96 5.59
C GLN A 123 -9.74 -7.69 6.02
N SER A 124 -8.66 -7.52 5.26
CA SER A 124 -7.36 -8.11 5.58
C SER A 124 -6.50 -7.25 6.52
N ARG A 125 -6.94 -6.03 6.82
CA ARG A 125 -6.16 -5.01 7.55
C ARG A 125 -4.78 -4.77 6.93
N THR A 126 -4.76 -4.58 5.59
CA THR A 126 -3.54 -4.31 4.84
C THR A 126 -3.68 -3.14 3.86
N LEU A 127 -2.56 -2.48 3.59
CA LEU A 127 -2.39 -1.53 2.50
C LEU A 127 -1.46 -2.15 1.46
N HIS A 128 -1.92 -2.31 0.22
CA HIS A 128 -1.03 -2.59 -0.91
C HIS A 128 -0.44 -1.28 -1.42
N VAL A 129 0.88 -1.16 -1.45
CA VAL A 129 1.58 0.06 -1.88
C VAL A 129 2.02 -0.10 -3.34
N SER A 130 1.45 0.69 -4.24
CA SER A 130 1.88 0.74 -5.64
C SER A 130 3.07 1.69 -5.81
N TRP A 131 3.04 2.82 -5.10
CA TRP A 131 4.09 3.83 -5.12
C TRP A 131 3.98 4.72 -3.86
N ALA A 132 5.10 5.25 -3.40
CA ALA A 132 5.15 6.22 -2.32
C ALA A 132 6.28 7.23 -2.59
N MET A 133 6.07 8.48 -2.17
CA MET A 133 7.05 9.54 -2.37
C MET A 133 8.28 9.32 -1.47
N GLU A 134 9.47 9.24 -2.05
CA GLU A 134 10.71 9.16 -1.29
C GLU A 134 11.08 10.55 -0.74
N ARG A 135 11.20 10.66 0.59
CA ARG A 135 11.46 11.92 1.30
C ARG A 135 12.94 12.32 1.28
N ASN A 136 13.82 11.33 1.44
CA ASN A 136 15.26 11.53 1.51
C ASN A 136 16.00 10.36 0.82
N MET A 137 16.73 10.68 -0.25
CA MET A 137 17.60 9.74 -0.93
C MET A 137 19.03 9.92 -0.43
N ASN A 138 19.39 9.21 0.64
CA ASN A 138 20.75 9.18 1.18
C ASN A 138 21.51 7.89 0.77
N ASP A 139 22.80 7.84 1.02
CA ASP A 139 23.64 6.69 0.64
C ASP A 139 23.16 5.38 1.28
N ALA A 140 22.70 5.42 2.53
CA ALA A 140 22.16 4.24 3.21
C ALA A 140 20.92 3.69 2.49
N ARG A 141 20.01 4.58 2.07
CA ARG A 141 18.83 4.22 1.29
C ARG A 141 19.20 3.64 -0.07
N ILE A 142 20.18 4.24 -0.75
CA ILE A 142 20.70 3.73 -2.02
C ILE A 142 21.28 2.31 -1.85
N GLN A 143 21.98 2.04 -0.76
CA GLN A 143 22.49 0.69 -0.47
C GLN A 143 21.36 -0.31 -0.20
N GLU A 144 20.34 0.08 0.56
CA GLU A 144 19.16 -0.75 0.80
C GLU A 144 18.43 -1.13 -0.52
N MET A 145 18.31 -0.16 -1.44
CA MET A 145 17.75 -0.39 -2.77
C MET A 145 18.60 -1.37 -3.59
N LYS A 146 19.93 -1.22 -3.57
CA LYS A 146 20.86 -2.15 -4.26
C LYS A 146 20.76 -3.56 -3.71
N ASP A 147 20.67 -3.72 -2.38
CA ASP A 147 20.51 -5.02 -1.74
C ASP A 147 19.18 -5.69 -2.13
N THR A 148 18.11 -4.90 -2.17
CA THR A 148 16.78 -5.36 -2.56
C THR A 148 16.76 -5.83 -4.02
N LEU A 149 17.34 -5.06 -4.93
CA LEU A 149 17.49 -5.43 -6.34
C LEU A 149 18.36 -6.67 -6.52
N SER A 150 19.46 -6.78 -5.77
CA SER A 150 20.35 -7.95 -5.82
C SER A 150 19.62 -9.22 -5.37
N LYS A 151 18.85 -9.15 -4.28
CA LYS A 151 18.00 -10.26 -3.82
C LYS A 151 16.95 -10.63 -4.87
N PHE A 152 16.35 -9.64 -5.53
CA PHE A 152 15.40 -9.88 -6.61
C PHE A 152 16.05 -10.63 -7.80
N VAL A 153 17.19 -10.15 -8.28
CA VAL A 153 17.96 -10.80 -9.37
C VAL A 153 18.33 -12.24 -8.99
N GLN A 154 18.76 -12.48 -7.75
CA GLN A 154 19.06 -13.83 -7.26
C GLN A 154 17.83 -14.74 -7.25
N ARG A 155 16.65 -14.22 -6.86
CA ARG A 155 15.39 -14.99 -6.89
C ARG A 155 14.99 -15.36 -8.31
N CYS A 156 15.08 -14.41 -9.25
CA CYS A 156 14.82 -14.69 -10.67
C CYS A 156 15.78 -15.76 -11.20
N SER A 157 17.08 -15.62 -10.94
CA SER A 157 18.09 -16.59 -11.40
C SER A 157 17.82 -18.00 -10.89
N LYS A 158 17.43 -18.15 -9.61
CA LYS A 158 17.05 -19.45 -9.02
C LYS A 158 15.77 -20.03 -9.64
N ALA A 159 14.78 -19.19 -9.94
CA ALA A 159 13.56 -19.65 -10.59
C ALA A 159 13.84 -20.17 -12.01
N PHE A 160 14.68 -19.47 -12.78
CA PHE A 160 15.08 -19.88 -14.12
C PHE A 160 15.93 -21.16 -14.12
N SER A 161 16.88 -21.31 -13.19
CA SER A 161 17.67 -22.54 -13.07
C SER A 161 16.82 -23.76 -12.68
N ASN A 162 15.70 -23.55 -11.99
CA ASN A 162 14.77 -24.62 -11.61
C ASN A 162 13.80 -24.98 -12.76
N SER A 163 13.57 -24.08 -13.73
CA SER A 163 12.73 -24.35 -14.90
C SER A 163 13.43 -25.10 -16.04
N ASP A 164 14.77 -25.15 -16.03
CA ASP A 164 15.54 -26.00 -16.97
C ASP A 164 15.47 -27.51 -16.61
N VAL A 165 14.81 -27.85 -15.49
CA VAL A 165 14.38 -29.23 -15.22
C VAL A 165 13.09 -29.48 -15.99
N LYS A 166 13.26 -30.05 -17.19
CA LYS A 166 12.28 -30.68 -18.09
C LYS A 166 10.80 -30.40 -17.76
N PRO A 167 10.00 -29.81 -18.66
CA PRO A 167 8.55 -29.75 -18.45
C PRO A 167 8.07 -31.16 -18.13
N LEU A 168 7.59 -31.35 -16.90
CA LEU A 168 6.84 -32.53 -16.53
C LEU A 168 5.73 -32.61 -17.58
N LEU A 169 5.84 -33.59 -18.47
CA LEU A 169 4.75 -34.10 -19.27
C LEU A 169 3.60 -34.32 -18.30
N THR A 170 2.74 -33.30 -18.18
CA THR A 170 1.45 -33.41 -17.56
C THR A 170 0.70 -34.38 -18.45
N LYS A 171 0.80 -35.66 -18.09
CA LYS A 171 -0.05 -36.70 -18.64
C LYS A 171 -1.47 -36.19 -18.44
N SER A 172 -2.07 -35.73 -19.54
CA SER A 172 -3.50 -35.55 -19.69
C SER A 172 -4.16 -36.85 -19.23
N SER A 173 -4.58 -36.86 -17.96
CA SER A 173 -5.30 -37.98 -17.39
C SER A 173 -6.75 -37.86 -17.86
N LYS A 174 -6.98 -38.43 -19.06
CA LYS A 174 -8.23 -38.93 -19.61
C LYS A 174 -9.47 -38.69 -18.72
N ARG A 175 -10.13 -37.55 -18.91
CA ARG A 175 -11.58 -37.39 -18.67
C ARG A 175 -12.25 -37.45 -20.05
N THR A 176 -12.47 -38.66 -20.57
CA THR A 176 -13.32 -38.94 -21.76
C THR A 176 -13.24 -40.43 -22.07
N SER A 177 -14.03 -41.25 -21.36
CA SER A 177 -14.53 -42.56 -21.83
C SER A 177 -15.26 -43.29 -20.70
N GLN A 178 -16.41 -42.79 -20.26
CA GLN A 178 -17.48 -43.60 -19.68
C GLN A 178 -18.83 -43.09 -20.24
N LEU A 179 -18.95 -43.21 -21.56
CA LEU A 179 -20.20 -43.10 -22.31
C LEU A 179 -20.14 -44.19 -23.38
N SER A 180 -20.34 -45.44 -22.98
CA SER A 180 -20.81 -46.52 -23.86
C SER A 180 -21.06 -47.77 -23.02
N SER A 181 -22.10 -48.52 -23.40
CA SER A 181 -22.53 -49.81 -22.85
C SER A 181 -23.43 -49.77 -21.60
N ASN A 182 -24.71 -49.46 -21.82
CA ASN A 182 -25.75 -50.46 -21.63
C ASN A 182 -27.00 -50.08 -22.43
N ASP A 183 -27.09 -50.67 -23.63
CA ASP A 183 -28.33 -50.80 -24.38
C ASP A 183 -29.17 -51.95 -23.77
N GLY A 184 -30.48 -51.71 -23.66
CA GLY A 184 -31.46 -52.78 -23.88
C GLY A 184 -32.57 -52.98 -22.84
N ILE A 185 -33.76 -52.46 -23.18
CA ILE A 185 -35.09 -53.12 -23.16
C ILE A 185 -36.14 -52.62 -22.15
N ASP A 186 -37.14 -51.95 -22.75
CA ASP A 186 -38.60 -51.87 -22.53
C ASP A 186 -39.21 -51.46 -21.18
N GLN A 187 -39.99 -50.37 -21.19
CA GLN A 187 -41.45 -50.49 -21.38
C GLN A 187 -42.15 -49.14 -21.64
N HIS A 188 -42.91 -49.14 -22.74
CA HIS A 188 -43.99 -48.24 -23.15
C HIS A 188 -45.03 -47.99 -22.05
N VAL A 189 -45.48 -46.74 -21.80
CA VAL A 189 -46.92 -46.37 -21.65
C VAL A 189 -47.13 -44.87 -21.96
N SER A 190 -47.75 -44.64 -23.12
CA SER A 190 -48.84 -43.71 -23.49
C SER A 190 -48.99 -42.32 -22.83
N ASP A 191 -48.66 -41.31 -23.65
CA ASP A 191 -49.50 -40.22 -24.16
C ASP A 191 -50.86 -39.91 -23.47
N LYS A 192 -51.05 -38.63 -23.09
CA LYS A 192 -52.34 -37.90 -23.20
C LYS A 192 -52.15 -36.40 -23.04
N ARG A 193 -52.16 -35.68 -24.18
CA ARG A 193 -52.50 -34.26 -24.27
C ARG A 193 -53.89 -33.97 -23.71
N ALA A 194 -54.06 -32.81 -23.10
CA ALA A 194 -55.28 -32.02 -23.19
C ALA A 194 -54.91 -30.53 -23.31
N ARG A 195 -55.29 -29.91 -24.44
CA ARG A 195 -55.47 -28.46 -24.61
C ARG A 195 -56.95 -28.15 -24.42
N ALA A 196 -57.26 -27.01 -23.81
CA ALA A 196 -58.42 -26.14 -24.10
C ALA A 196 -58.13 -24.80 -23.39
N ASP A 197 -57.79 -23.72 -24.10
CA ASP A 197 -58.66 -22.75 -24.80
C ASP A 197 -59.56 -21.90 -23.89
N GLY A 198 -59.50 -20.57 -24.13
CA GLY A 198 -60.64 -19.67 -23.96
C GLY A 198 -60.50 -18.53 -22.95
N SER A 199 -59.91 -17.40 -23.37
CA SER A 199 -60.28 -16.04 -22.89
C SER A 199 -61.76 -15.74 -23.22
N PRO A 200 -62.43 -14.72 -22.63
CA PRO A 200 -62.30 -13.31 -23.09
C PRO A 200 -62.51 -12.22 -21.98
N MET A 201 -61.77 -11.10 -22.02
CA MET A 201 -62.12 -9.72 -22.46
C MET A 201 -62.98 -8.84 -21.53
N GLU A 202 -62.41 -7.64 -21.32
CA GLU A 202 -63.01 -6.29 -21.24
C GLU A 202 -63.72 -5.78 -19.98
N GLY A 203 -63.38 -4.52 -19.65
CA GLY A 203 -63.86 -3.68 -18.57
C GLY A 203 -62.80 -2.70 -18.09
#